data_AF-A0A9P0PKE4-F1
#
_entry.id   AF-A0A9P0PKE4-F1
#
_cell.length_a   1.000
_cell.length_b   1.000
_cell.length_c   1.000
_cell.angle_alpha   90.00
_cell.angle_beta   90.00
_cell.angle_gamma   90.00
#
_symmetry.space_group_name_H-M   'P 1'
#
loop_
_entity.id
_entity.type
_entity.pdbx_description
1 polymer ?
#
loop_
_entity_poly.entity_id
_entity_poly.type
_entity_poly.pdbx_seq_one_letter_code
_entity_poly.pdbx_strand_id
1 'polypeptide(L)'
;MHPSVIKPKHLRQALNSVVVKLSTKQLPLEVTLDNIPIFEKLIKISCYTVDRQITYILQIPIVHTFQFDYYHLYSIPTFHKGLFKVVIPSGKYLVQNELYFAFAGDACTETVAKQYVCKELDLRRIKESNPCEVQLLEQKTPTTCQEIEAVITEPVMKKLHDFGQWILLIPNETTITLSCQEDQETVKVLGSYLAEIPVGCTLELNQEPISIESQPIIF
;
A
#
# COMPACT_ATOMS: atom_id res chain seq x y z
N MET A 1 7.28 -4.78 -21.12
CA MET A 1 6.77 -5.54 -22.29
C MET A 1 7.93 -5.80 -23.24
N HIS A 2 8.07 -6.96 -23.88
CA HIS A 2 9.26 -7.20 -24.71
C HIS A 2 9.20 -6.37 -26.02
N PRO A 3 10.30 -5.74 -26.48
CA PRO A 3 10.31 -4.96 -27.73
C PRO A 3 9.89 -5.73 -28.99
N SER A 4 9.98 -7.06 -28.97
CA SER A 4 9.49 -7.94 -30.04
C SER A 4 7.97 -8.01 -30.13
N VAL A 5 7.25 -7.63 -29.07
CA VAL A 5 5.77 -7.51 -29.09
C VAL A 5 5.38 -6.17 -29.70
N ILE A 6 5.94 -5.08 -29.18
CA ILE A 6 5.75 -3.73 -29.73
C ILE A 6 6.93 -2.85 -29.33
N LYS A 7 7.42 -2.04 -30.27
CA LYS A 7 8.47 -1.05 -29.98
C LYS A 7 7.86 0.13 -29.20
N PRO A 8 8.58 0.74 -28.23
CA PRO A 8 8.08 1.88 -27.44
C PRO A 8 7.50 3.03 -28.28
N LYS A 9 8.14 3.36 -29.41
CA LYS A 9 7.66 4.39 -30.35
C LYS A 9 6.29 4.04 -30.97
N HIS A 10 6.08 2.78 -31.34
CA HIS A 10 4.82 2.30 -31.91
C HIS A 10 3.73 2.23 -30.84
N LEU A 11 4.08 1.85 -29.60
CA LEU A 11 3.15 1.87 -28.49
C LEU A 11 2.63 3.29 -28.23
N ARG A 12 3.51 4.28 -28.21
CA ARG A 12 3.12 5.69 -28.06
C ARG A 12 2.14 6.13 -29.15
N GLN A 13 2.38 5.76 -30.41
CA GLN A 13 1.48 6.07 -31.52
C GLN A 13 0.11 5.40 -31.35
N ALA A 14 0.09 4.14 -30.92
CA ALA A 14 -1.16 3.42 -30.62
C ALA A 14 -1.93 4.09 -29.48
N LEU A 15 -1.26 4.47 -28.38
CA LEU A 15 -1.86 5.17 -27.25
C LEU A 15 -2.44 6.54 -27.67
N ASN A 16 -1.72 7.34 -28.47
CA ASN A 16 -2.23 8.60 -29.00
C ASN A 16 -3.49 8.39 -29.87
N SER A 17 -3.51 7.32 -30.66
CA SER A 17 -4.70 6.98 -31.47
C SER A 17 -5.89 6.60 -30.59
N VAL A 18 -5.65 5.98 -29.43
CA VAL A 18 -6.68 5.70 -28.42
C VAL A 18 -7.18 6.98 -27.78
N VAL A 19 -6.29 7.90 -27.39
CA VAL A 19 -6.68 9.22 -26.82
C VAL A 19 -7.60 9.98 -27.76
N VAL A 20 -7.32 10.01 -29.07
CA VAL A 20 -8.17 10.69 -30.05
C VAL A 20 -9.58 10.08 -30.12
N LYS A 21 -9.71 8.78 -29.88
CA LYS A 21 -11.00 8.06 -29.91
C LYS A 21 -11.77 8.17 -28.60
N LEU A 22 -11.06 8.27 -27.47
CA LEU A 22 -11.68 8.48 -26.17
C LEU A 22 -12.09 9.95 -26.04
N SER A 23 -13.39 10.21 -25.96
CA SER A 23 -13.93 11.58 -25.84
C SER A 23 -13.54 12.28 -24.53
N THR A 24 -12.87 11.58 -23.61
CA THR A 24 -12.46 12.06 -22.29
C THR A 24 -11.05 11.56 -21.93
N LYS A 25 -10.37 12.26 -21.02
CA LYS A 25 -9.05 11.87 -20.48
C LYS A 25 -9.17 10.69 -19.51
N GLN A 26 -9.51 9.52 -20.05
CA GLN A 26 -9.69 8.27 -19.30
C GLN A 26 -8.46 7.38 -19.28
N LEU A 27 -7.35 7.79 -19.90
CA LEU A 27 -6.10 7.07 -19.72
C LEU A 27 -5.52 7.35 -18.34
N PRO A 28 -4.84 6.37 -17.72
CA PRO A 28 -4.26 6.53 -16.39
C PRO A 28 -3.21 7.63 -16.31
N LEU A 29 -2.55 7.94 -17.44
CA LEU A 29 -1.45 8.90 -17.53
C LEU A 29 -1.52 9.64 -18.87
N GLU A 30 -0.81 10.77 -18.95
CA GLU A 30 -0.56 11.43 -20.23
C GLU A 30 0.39 10.60 -21.10
N VAL A 31 0.16 10.57 -22.41
CA VAL A 31 0.95 9.79 -23.38
C VAL A 31 2.24 10.53 -23.73
N THR A 32 3.20 10.54 -22.80
CA THR A 32 4.57 11.05 -22.99
C THR A 32 5.57 9.91 -23.15
N LEU A 33 6.81 10.20 -23.59
CA LEU A 33 7.86 9.17 -23.66
C LEU A 33 8.23 8.63 -22.27
N ASP A 34 8.25 9.51 -21.27
CA ASP A 34 8.63 9.18 -19.90
C ASP A 34 7.62 8.24 -19.24
N ASN A 35 6.34 8.33 -19.62
CA ASN A 35 5.28 7.47 -19.10
C ASN A 35 5.18 6.11 -19.81
N ILE A 36 5.86 5.90 -20.95
CA ILE A 36 5.77 4.64 -21.71
C ILE A 36 6.10 3.41 -20.86
N PRO A 37 7.21 3.37 -20.08
CA PRO A 37 7.52 2.22 -19.24
C PRO A 37 6.41 1.90 -18.24
N ILE A 38 5.67 2.91 -17.76
CA ILE A 38 4.55 2.70 -16.84
C ILE A 38 3.35 2.12 -17.58
N PHE A 39 3.03 2.64 -18.77
CA PHE A 39 2.02 2.01 -19.64
C PHE A 39 2.34 0.54 -19.93
N GLU A 40 3.61 0.19 -20.16
CA GLU A 40 3.99 -1.21 -20.36
C GLU A 40 3.74 -2.11 -19.15
N LYS A 41 3.77 -1.56 -17.93
CA LYS A 41 3.42 -2.28 -16.69
C LYS A 41 1.90 -2.44 -16.53
N LEU A 42 1.14 -1.45 -16.98
CA LEU A 42 -0.31 -1.41 -16.82
C LEU A 42 -1.07 -2.20 -17.90
N ILE A 43 -0.51 -2.30 -19.11
CA ILE A 43 -1.14 -3.00 -20.24
C ILE A 43 -1.11 -4.51 -20.01
N LYS A 44 -2.28 -5.14 -20.10
CA LYS A 44 -2.36 -6.61 -20.16
C LYS A 44 -2.16 -7.05 -21.60
N ILE A 45 -1.37 -8.10 -21.78
CA ILE A 45 -1.08 -8.68 -23.09
C ILE A 45 -1.72 -10.05 -23.15
N SER A 46 -2.55 -10.27 -24.16
CA SER A 46 -3.05 -11.60 -24.51
C SER A 46 -2.45 -12.01 -25.85
N CYS A 47 -2.18 -13.29 -26.01
CA CYS A 47 -1.57 -13.85 -27.22
C CYS A 47 -2.36 -15.07 -27.67
N TYR A 48 -2.63 -15.16 -28.96
CA TYR A 48 -3.21 -16.36 -29.56
C TYR A 48 -2.57 -16.62 -30.92
N THR A 49 -2.62 -17.87 -31.36
CA THR A 49 -2.05 -18.31 -32.64
C THR A 49 -3.15 -18.92 -33.49
N VAL A 50 -3.30 -18.42 -34.72
CA VAL A 50 -4.23 -18.94 -35.73
C VAL A 50 -3.47 -18.98 -37.05
N ASP A 51 -3.56 -20.09 -37.80
CA ASP A 51 -2.96 -20.25 -39.13
C ASP A 51 -1.47 -19.84 -39.24
N ARG A 52 -0.66 -20.24 -38.25
CA ARG A 52 0.77 -19.89 -38.13
C ARG A 52 1.05 -18.40 -37.96
N GLN A 53 0.04 -17.59 -37.67
CA GLN A 53 0.16 -16.20 -37.30
C GLN A 53 0.02 -16.05 -35.78
N ILE A 54 0.97 -15.35 -35.16
CA ILE A 54 0.90 -14.97 -33.75
C ILE A 54 0.26 -13.58 -33.67
N THR A 55 -0.82 -13.45 -32.92
CA THR A 55 -1.51 -12.17 -32.69
C THR A 55 -1.43 -11.77 -31.23
N TYR A 56 -0.96 -10.56 -30.98
CA TYR A 56 -0.93 -9.93 -29.66
C TYR A 56 -2.08 -8.93 -29.53
N ILE A 57 -2.88 -9.05 -28.47
CA ILE A 57 -3.88 -8.08 -28.07
C ILE A 57 -3.34 -7.30 -26.88
N LEU A 58 -3.22 -5.99 -27.05
CA LEU A 58 -2.85 -5.06 -25.99
C LEU A 58 -4.12 -4.47 -25.38
N GLN A 59 -4.42 -4.87 -24.15
CA GLN A 59 -5.54 -4.34 -23.39
C GLN A 59 -5.06 -3.13 -22.59
N ILE A 60 -5.36 -1.94 -23.12
CA ILE A 60 -5.01 -0.67 -22.49
C ILE A 60 -6.07 -0.35 -21.43
N PRO A 61 -5.68 -0.18 -20.15
CA PRO A 61 -6.64 0.16 -19.13
C PRO A 61 -7.15 1.59 -19.31
N ILE A 62 -8.44 1.76 -19.07
CA ILE A 62 -9.08 3.05 -18.83
C ILE A 62 -9.36 3.19 -17.33
N VAL A 63 -9.30 4.41 -16.83
CA VAL A 63 -9.54 4.72 -15.42
C VAL A 63 -10.88 5.42 -15.22
N HIS A 64 -11.43 5.26 -14.03
CA HIS A 64 -12.60 6.03 -13.62
C HIS A 64 -12.26 7.51 -13.54
N THR A 65 -13.24 8.37 -13.81
CA THR A 65 -13.12 9.83 -13.63
C THR A 65 -13.08 10.29 -12.17
N PHE A 66 -13.37 9.40 -11.22
CA PHE A 66 -13.38 9.74 -9.80
C PHE A 66 -11.99 9.49 -9.24
N GLN A 67 -11.56 10.40 -8.39
CA GLN A 67 -10.36 10.22 -7.58
C GLN A 67 -10.76 9.51 -6.29
N PHE A 68 -9.81 8.72 -5.79
CA PHE A 68 -9.95 7.95 -4.57
C PHE A 68 -8.66 8.03 -3.78
N ASP A 69 -8.81 8.04 -2.47
CA ASP A 69 -7.72 7.80 -1.54
C ASP A 69 -7.45 6.31 -1.46
N TYR A 70 -6.17 5.96 -1.43
CA TYR A 70 -5.68 4.59 -1.40
C TYR A 70 -4.93 4.32 -0.10
N TYR A 71 -5.43 3.36 0.68
CA TYR A 71 -4.91 3.01 1.99
C TYR A 71 -4.40 1.58 2.01
N HIS A 72 -3.23 1.37 2.63
CA HIS A 72 -2.77 0.06 3.06
C HIS A 72 -3.22 -0.15 4.51
N LEU A 73 -4.07 -1.15 4.73
CA LEU A 73 -4.66 -1.43 6.03
C LEU A 73 -3.77 -2.39 6.82
N TYR A 74 -3.22 -1.90 7.93
CA TYR A 74 -2.46 -2.70 8.88
C TYR A 74 -3.33 -3.10 10.06
N SER A 75 -3.33 -4.39 10.37
CA SER A 75 -3.95 -4.94 11.57
C SER A 75 -2.93 -4.91 12.71
N ILE A 76 -2.99 -3.86 13.53
CA ILE A 76 -2.05 -3.64 14.64
C ILE A 76 -2.76 -4.01 15.95
N PRO A 77 -2.30 -5.06 16.67
CA PRO A 77 -2.86 -5.38 17.98
C PRO A 77 -2.66 -4.22 18.96
N THR A 78 -3.69 -3.88 19.73
CA THR A 78 -3.67 -2.88 20.80
C THR A 78 -3.74 -3.56 22.15
N PHE A 79 -2.93 -3.09 23.09
CA PHE A 79 -2.89 -3.63 24.44
C PHE A 79 -3.89 -2.92 25.35
N HIS A 80 -4.82 -3.68 25.93
CA HIS A 80 -5.82 -3.16 26.87
C HIS A 80 -6.11 -4.16 27.97
N LYS A 81 -6.01 -3.74 29.24
CA LYS A 81 -6.30 -4.56 30.43
C LYS A 81 -5.59 -5.92 30.45
N GLY A 82 -4.33 -5.97 30.03
CA GLY A 82 -3.52 -7.20 30.06
C GLY A 82 -3.69 -8.11 28.85
N LEU A 83 -4.50 -7.72 27.86
CA LEU A 83 -4.76 -8.51 26.66
C LEU A 83 -4.44 -7.70 25.42
N PHE A 84 -3.90 -8.35 24.40
CA PHE A 84 -3.87 -7.78 23.07
C PHE A 84 -5.18 -8.07 22.36
N LYS A 85 -5.74 -7.02 21.77
CA LYS A 85 -6.90 -7.12 20.90
C LYS A 85 -6.56 -6.58 19.54
N VAL A 86 -7.15 -7.16 18.51
CA VAL A 86 -6.90 -6.73 17.15
C VAL A 86 -8.19 -6.71 16.37
N VAL A 87 -8.31 -5.73 15.48
CA VAL A 87 -9.36 -5.69 14.47
C VAL A 87 -8.75 -6.20 13.17
N ILE A 88 -9.37 -7.21 12.57
CA ILE A 88 -8.94 -7.77 11.29
C ILE A 88 -9.62 -7.00 10.17
N PRO A 89 -8.85 -6.31 9.29
CA PRO A 89 -9.43 -5.62 8.15
C PRO A 89 -10.10 -6.60 7.18
N SER A 90 -11.18 -6.13 6.57
CA SER A 90 -11.96 -6.82 5.53
C SER A 90 -11.17 -7.03 4.24
N GLY A 91 -10.09 -6.27 4.05
CA GLY A 91 -9.15 -6.41 2.94
C GLY A 91 -7.81 -5.77 3.27
N LYS A 92 -6.77 -6.11 2.49
CA LYS A 92 -5.42 -5.59 2.71
C LYS A 92 -5.30 -4.12 2.32
N TYR A 93 -6.03 -3.72 1.28
CA TYR A 93 -6.08 -2.34 0.83
C TYR A 93 -7.51 -1.84 0.74
N LEU A 94 -7.68 -0.54 0.93
CA LEU A 94 -8.95 0.15 0.80
C LEU A 94 -8.79 1.33 -0.15
N VAL A 95 -9.70 1.42 -1.11
CA VAL A 95 -9.85 2.57 -2.00
C VAL A 95 -11.16 3.23 -1.63
N GLN A 96 -11.17 4.54 -1.33
CA GLN A 96 -12.40 5.25 -0.98
C GLN A 96 -12.39 6.72 -1.42
N ASN A 97 -13.58 7.28 -1.59
CA ASN A 97 -13.82 8.71 -1.65
C ASN A 97 -15.12 9.03 -0.89
N GLU A 98 -15.67 10.23 -1.04
CA GLU A 98 -16.88 10.65 -0.33
C GLU A 98 -18.13 9.80 -0.64
N LEU A 99 -18.16 9.08 -1.77
CA LEU A 99 -19.36 8.38 -2.25
C LEU A 99 -19.20 6.86 -2.29
N TYR A 100 -18.00 6.37 -2.56
CA TYR A 100 -17.75 4.97 -2.85
C TYR A 100 -16.49 4.45 -2.15
N PHE A 101 -16.49 3.16 -1.87
CA PHE A 101 -15.33 2.43 -1.37
C PHE A 101 -15.22 1.04 -2.00
N ALA A 102 -14.02 0.47 -1.99
CA ALA A 102 -13.78 -0.93 -2.32
C ALA A 102 -12.55 -1.46 -1.58
N PHE A 103 -12.59 -2.74 -1.23
CA PHE A 103 -11.42 -3.45 -0.72
C PHE A 103 -10.68 -4.15 -1.85
N ALA A 104 -9.36 -4.16 -1.78
CA ALA A 104 -8.50 -4.90 -2.68
C ALA A 104 -7.59 -5.86 -1.91
N GLY A 105 -7.39 -7.06 -2.46
CA GLY A 105 -6.45 -8.04 -1.91
C GLY A 105 -5.00 -7.75 -2.30
N ASP A 106 -4.81 -7.29 -3.54
CA ASP A 106 -3.49 -6.96 -4.10
C ASP A 106 -3.26 -5.44 -4.11
N ALA A 107 -1.98 -5.06 -4.07
CA ALA A 107 -1.60 -3.67 -4.19
C ALA A 107 -1.94 -3.10 -5.58
N CYS A 108 -2.39 -1.85 -5.60
CA CYS A 108 -2.52 -1.10 -6.84
C CYS A 108 -1.13 -0.79 -7.42
N THR A 109 -1.06 -0.64 -8.75
CA THR A 109 0.21 -0.37 -9.43
C THR A 109 0.58 1.10 -9.26
N GLU A 110 1.71 1.37 -8.62
CA GLU A 110 2.25 2.72 -8.51
C GLU A 110 2.66 3.26 -9.89
N THR A 111 2.35 4.53 -10.12
CA THR A 111 2.64 5.26 -11.36
C THR A 111 3.60 6.42 -11.08
N VAL A 112 3.23 7.66 -11.38
CA VAL A 112 4.04 8.86 -11.12
C VAL A 112 3.53 9.59 -9.87
N ALA A 113 4.43 10.24 -9.14
CA ALA A 113 4.08 11.13 -8.04
C ALA A 113 3.11 10.53 -7.00
N LYS A 114 3.34 9.28 -6.57
CA LYS A 114 2.49 8.54 -5.61
C LYS A 114 1.03 8.39 -6.04
N GLN A 115 0.79 8.34 -7.35
CA GLN A 115 -0.51 7.97 -7.91
C GLN A 115 -0.56 6.47 -8.19
N TYR A 116 -1.71 5.86 -7.98
CA TYR A 116 -1.89 4.41 -8.10
C TYR A 116 -3.01 4.08 -9.08
N VAL A 117 -2.81 3.04 -9.88
CA VAL A 117 -3.84 2.47 -10.75
C VAL A 117 -4.21 1.10 -10.22
N CYS A 118 -5.45 0.99 -9.74
CA CYS A 118 -6.01 -0.25 -9.25
C CYS A 118 -6.61 -1.05 -10.42
N LYS A 119 -6.54 -2.38 -10.33
CA LYS A 119 -7.33 -3.26 -11.19
C LYS A 119 -8.82 -3.04 -10.88
N GLU A 120 -9.70 -3.49 -11.76
CA GLU A 120 -11.15 -3.37 -11.59
C GLU A 120 -11.59 -3.82 -10.19
N LEU A 121 -12.20 -2.89 -9.44
CA LEU A 121 -12.68 -3.08 -8.08
C LEU A 121 -14.21 -3.02 -8.06
N ASP A 122 -14.83 -3.82 -7.20
CA ASP A 122 -16.26 -3.78 -6.92
C ASP A 122 -16.57 -2.56 -6.02
N LEU A 123 -16.81 -1.41 -6.66
CA LEU A 123 -17.13 -0.16 -5.96
C LEU A 123 -18.51 -0.22 -5.30
N ARG A 124 -18.54 0.00 -3.99
CA ARG A 124 -19.75 0.02 -3.16
C ARG A 124 -20.01 1.43 -2.67
N ARG A 125 -21.28 1.83 -2.66
CA ARG A 125 -21.67 3.14 -2.14
C ARG A 125 -21.55 3.17 -0.62
N ILE A 126 -21.00 4.26 -0.08
CA ILE A 126 -20.93 4.56 1.35
C ILE A 126 -22.35 4.72 1.92
N LYS A 127 -22.60 4.09 3.07
CA LYS A 127 -23.88 4.09 3.82
C LYS A 127 -23.61 4.20 5.34
N GLU A 128 -24.64 4.35 6.15
CA GLU A 128 -24.47 4.38 7.61
C GLU A 128 -23.93 3.05 8.18
N SER A 129 -24.38 1.92 7.66
CA SER A 129 -23.92 0.57 8.05
C SER A 129 -22.66 0.10 7.30
N ASN A 130 -21.69 1.00 7.13
CA ASN A 130 -20.43 0.68 6.47
C ASN A 130 -19.54 -0.28 7.28
N PRO A 131 -18.58 -0.94 6.62
CA PRO A 131 -17.51 -1.67 7.29
C PRO A 131 -16.70 -0.79 8.25
N CYS A 132 -16.11 -1.44 9.25
CA CYS A 132 -15.37 -0.83 10.35
C CYS A 132 -14.33 0.19 9.88
N GLU A 133 -13.56 -0.17 8.86
CA GLU A 133 -12.44 0.59 8.32
C GLU A 133 -12.91 1.89 7.68
N VAL A 134 -14.03 1.82 6.95
CA VAL A 134 -14.65 2.99 6.33
C VAL A 134 -15.21 3.91 7.42
N GLN A 135 -15.91 3.37 8.42
CA GLN A 135 -16.43 4.17 9.54
C GLN A 135 -15.30 4.87 10.33
N LEU A 136 -14.19 4.17 10.58
CA LEU A 136 -13.01 4.71 11.26
C LEU A 136 -12.37 5.86 10.48
N LEU A 137 -12.21 5.71 9.16
CA LEU A 137 -11.62 6.76 8.32
C LEU A 137 -12.54 7.97 8.15
N GLU A 138 -13.87 7.76 8.18
CA GLU A 138 -14.86 8.83 8.26
C GLU A 138 -14.96 9.48 9.65
N GLN A 139 -14.11 9.07 10.60
CA GLN A 139 -14.08 9.56 12.00
C GLN A 139 -15.42 9.38 12.73
N LYS A 140 -16.22 8.38 12.33
CA LYS A 140 -17.46 8.00 12.99
C LYS A 140 -17.15 7.02 14.12
N THR A 141 -18.01 6.96 15.13
CA THR A 141 -17.95 5.89 16.13
C THR A 141 -18.27 4.56 15.44
N PRO A 142 -17.32 3.62 15.37
CA PRO A 142 -17.56 2.42 14.60
C PRO A 142 -18.50 1.47 15.34
N THR A 143 -19.48 0.93 14.63
CA THR A 143 -20.47 -0.02 15.15
C THR A 143 -20.26 -1.43 14.62
N THR A 144 -19.40 -1.59 13.61
CA THR A 144 -19.18 -2.86 12.89
C THR A 144 -17.79 -3.47 13.14
N CYS A 145 -16.93 -2.82 13.93
CA CYS A 145 -15.62 -3.37 14.29
C CYS A 145 -15.78 -4.58 15.21
N GLN A 146 -15.16 -5.70 14.83
CA GLN A 146 -15.05 -6.88 15.67
C GLN A 146 -13.63 -6.98 16.19
N GLU A 147 -13.48 -6.89 17.51
CA GLU A 147 -12.22 -7.14 18.19
C GLU A 147 -12.08 -8.63 18.46
N ILE A 148 -10.92 -9.18 18.13
CA ILE A 148 -10.52 -10.52 18.54
C ILE A 148 -9.31 -10.43 19.46
N GLU A 149 -9.22 -11.36 20.41
CA GLU A 149 -8.03 -11.47 21.25
C GLU A 149 -6.88 -12.08 20.46
N ALA A 150 -5.70 -11.44 20.55
CA ALA A 150 -4.47 -11.92 19.95
C ALA A 150 -3.53 -12.41 21.05
N VAL A 151 -3.03 -13.64 20.92
CA VAL A 151 -2.04 -14.19 21.85
C VAL A 151 -0.65 -13.82 21.33
N ILE A 152 0.03 -12.92 22.04
CA ILE A 152 1.40 -12.50 21.75
C ILE A 152 2.25 -12.90 22.94
N THR A 153 3.18 -13.83 22.73
CA THR A 153 4.02 -14.40 23.80
C THR A 153 5.44 -13.83 23.81
N GLU A 154 5.90 -13.33 22.67
CA GLU A 154 7.23 -12.79 22.48
C GLU A 154 7.16 -11.37 21.93
N PRO A 155 8.16 -10.51 22.22
CA PRO A 155 8.23 -9.19 21.61
C PRO A 155 8.28 -9.29 20.08
N VAL A 156 7.39 -8.54 19.41
CA VAL A 156 7.37 -8.46 17.94
C VAL A 156 7.76 -7.06 17.53
N MET A 157 8.68 -6.97 16.57
CA MET A 157 9.03 -5.73 15.92
C MET A 157 8.89 -5.87 14.41
N LYS A 158 8.18 -4.93 13.79
CA LYS A 158 7.96 -4.92 12.34
C LYS A 158 8.14 -3.53 11.74
N LYS A 159 9.06 -3.40 10.79
CA LYS A 159 9.27 -2.17 10.02
C LYS A 159 8.08 -1.90 9.10
N LEU A 160 7.61 -0.65 9.07
CA LEU A 160 6.69 -0.14 8.07
C LEU A 160 7.49 0.36 6.86
N HIS A 161 7.10 -0.07 5.67
CA HIS A 161 7.88 0.09 4.44
C HIS A 161 8.21 1.56 4.09
N ASP A 162 7.34 2.52 4.45
CA ASP A 162 7.34 3.83 3.81
C ASP A 162 7.81 5.00 4.70
N PHE A 163 7.92 4.79 6.02
CA PHE A 163 8.07 5.91 6.97
C PHE A 163 9.24 5.77 7.96
N GLY A 164 10.07 4.72 7.86
CA GLY A 164 11.09 4.46 8.88
C GLY A 164 10.50 4.17 10.27
N GLN A 165 9.19 3.91 10.33
CA GLN A 165 8.43 3.59 11.53
C GLN A 165 8.46 2.09 11.80
N TRP A 166 8.34 1.72 13.06
CA TRP A 166 8.32 0.35 13.53
C TRP A 166 7.11 0.12 14.42
N ILE A 167 6.42 -0.99 14.19
CA ILE A 167 5.42 -1.51 15.12
C ILE A 167 6.15 -2.35 16.16
N LEU A 168 5.97 -2.03 17.44
CA LEU A 168 6.46 -2.80 18.57
C LEU A 168 5.28 -3.37 19.34
N LEU A 169 5.29 -4.69 19.58
CA LEU A 169 4.32 -5.39 20.42
C LEU A 169 5.09 -6.07 21.54
N ILE A 170 4.92 -5.58 22.76
CA ILE A 170 5.72 -5.95 23.93
C ILE A 170 4.80 -6.63 24.95
N PRO A 171 4.78 -7.98 25.04
CA PRO A 171 3.81 -8.68 25.86
C PRO A 171 4.12 -8.72 27.36
N ASN A 172 5.37 -8.49 27.73
CA ASN A 172 5.84 -8.44 29.11
C ASN A 172 6.68 -7.18 29.32
N GLU A 173 6.73 -6.64 30.54
CA GLU A 173 7.54 -5.45 30.84
C GLU A 173 8.98 -5.67 30.38
N THR A 174 9.41 -4.87 29.41
CA THR A 174 10.71 -5.02 28.74
C THR A 174 11.43 -3.68 28.76
N THR A 175 12.74 -3.72 28.99
CA THR A 175 13.61 -2.54 28.90
C THR A 175 14.05 -2.36 27.46
N ILE A 176 13.81 -1.18 26.90
CA ILE A 176 14.35 -0.75 25.60
C ILE A 176 15.38 0.35 25.81
N THR A 177 16.43 0.31 25.01
CA THR A 177 17.49 1.33 25.03
C THR A 177 17.61 1.97 23.66
N LEU A 178 17.46 3.29 23.58
CA LEU A 178 17.76 4.07 22.40
C LEU A 178 19.16 4.68 22.57
N SER A 179 20.08 4.34 21.68
CA SER A 179 21.44 4.89 21.67
C SER A 179 21.64 5.78 20.45
N CYS A 180 22.01 7.04 20.68
CA CYS A 180 22.27 8.05 19.65
C CYS A 180 23.62 8.72 19.93
N GLN A 181 24.67 8.39 19.18
CA GLN A 181 26.02 8.93 19.40
C GLN A 181 26.52 8.74 20.86
N GLU A 182 26.57 9.80 21.68
CA GLU A 182 26.97 9.75 23.09
C GLU A 182 25.78 9.68 24.06
N ASP A 183 24.56 9.88 23.57
CA ASP A 183 23.34 9.86 24.38
C ASP A 183 22.71 8.46 24.39
N GLN A 184 22.29 8.03 25.58
CA GLN A 184 21.52 6.81 25.76
C GLN A 184 20.29 7.08 26.63
N GLU A 185 19.13 6.68 26.12
CA GLU A 185 17.89 6.70 26.86
C GLU A 185 17.39 5.28 27.07
N THR A 186 17.00 4.95 28.30
CA THR A 186 16.50 3.62 28.65
C THR A 186 15.13 3.75 29.29
N VAL A 187 14.15 3.03 28.75
CA VAL A 187 12.77 3.05 29.27
C VAL A 187 12.21 1.64 29.37
N LYS A 188 11.32 1.45 30.36
CA LYS A 188 10.53 0.22 30.49
C LYS A 188 9.20 0.38 29.77
N VAL A 189 8.86 -0.58 28.92
CA VAL A 189 7.66 -0.54 28.07
C VAL A 189 6.86 -1.83 28.19
N LEU A 190 5.54 -1.71 28.01
CA LEU A 190 4.58 -2.81 27.97
C LEU A 190 3.42 -2.42 27.06
N GLY A 191 3.07 -3.29 26.12
CA GLY A 191 1.96 -3.11 25.20
C GLY A 191 2.38 -2.78 23.77
N SER A 192 1.56 -2.00 23.06
CA SER A 192 1.74 -1.73 21.63
C SER A 192 2.23 -0.31 21.39
N TYR A 193 3.25 -0.15 20.55
CA TYR A 193 3.85 1.15 20.24
C TYR A 193 4.12 1.29 18.74
N LEU A 194 3.99 2.52 18.26
CA LEU A 194 4.57 2.96 16.99
C LEU A 194 5.84 3.72 17.33
N ALA A 195 6.99 3.18 16.94
CA ALA A 195 8.30 3.76 17.23
C ALA A 195 8.88 4.41 15.98
N GLU A 196 9.42 5.61 16.15
CA GLU A 196 10.22 6.32 15.16
C GLU A 196 11.67 6.33 15.66
N ILE A 197 12.58 5.74 14.91
CA ILE A 197 14.01 5.70 15.25
C ILE A 197 14.69 6.81 14.44
N PRO A 198 15.29 7.82 15.08
CA PRO A 198 16.01 8.86 14.35
C PRO A 198 17.20 8.30 13.58
N VAL A 199 17.58 8.98 12.49
CA VAL A 199 18.76 8.58 11.69
C VAL A 199 20.02 8.66 12.55
N GLY A 200 20.83 7.59 12.52
CA GLY A 200 22.06 7.49 13.31
C GLY A 200 21.86 6.97 14.73
N CYS A 201 20.62 6.63 15.11
CA CYS A 201 20.31 5.96 16.38
C CYS A 201 20.08 4.46 16.20
N THR A 202 20.31 3.71 17.28
CA THR A 202 20.05 2.27 17.37
C THR A 202 19.06 2.03 18.51
N LEU A 203 18.00 1.28 18.24
CA LEU A 203 17.09 0.79 19.26
C LEU A 203 17.50 -0.64 19.63
N GLU A 204 17.71 -0.91 20.90
CA GLU A 204 18.03 -2.23 21.42
C GLU A 204 16.84 -2.79 22.20
N LEU A 205 16.43 -4.00 21.84
CA LEU A 205 15.39 -4.76 22.52
C LEU A 205 16.02 -6.08 22.96
N ASN A 206 16.08 -6.34 24.27
CA ASN A 206 16.65 -7.58 24.83
C ASN A 206 18.06 -7.93 24.29
N GLN A 207 18.93 -6.92 24.09
CA GLN A 207 20.31 -7.08 23.58
C GLN A 207 20.43 -7.44 22.08
N GLU A 208 19.34 -7.36 21.30
CA GLU A 208 19.40 -7.35 19.84
C GLU A 208 19.42 -5.90 19.33
N PRO A 209 20.53 -5.43 18.71
CA PRO A 209 20.64 -4.07 18.21
C PRO A 209 19.97 -3.92 16.84
N ILE A 210 19.23 -2.82 16.67
CA ILE A 210 18.53 -2.49 15.43
C ILE A 210 18.88 -1.07 15.01
N SER A 211 19.49 -0.94 13.83
CA SER A 211 19.86 0.35 13.25
C SER A 211 19.17 0.56 11.90
N ILE A 212 18.99 1.83 11.53
CA ILE A 212 18.65 2.18 10.16
C ILE A 212 19.95 2.15 9.35
N GLU A 213 20.16 1.12 8.54
CA GLU A 213 21.16 1.21 7.48
C GLU A 213 20.75 2.32 6.51
N SER A 214 21.62 3.30 6.33
CA SER A 214 21.51 4.30 5.29
C SER A 214 21.58 3.60 3.94
N GLN A 215 20.44 3.31 3.33
CA GLN A 215 20.43 2.99 1.92
C GLN A 215 20.85 4.26 1.16
N PRO A 216 21.86 4.20 0.27
CA PRO A 216 22.20 5.34 -0.55
C PRO A 216 20.99 5.68 -1.42
N ILE A 217 20.58 6.94 -1.37
CA ILE A 217 19.70 7.53 -2.37
C ILE A 217 20.48 7.46 -3.69
N ILE A 218 20.20 6.45 -4.50
CA ILE A 218 20.67 6.39 -5.88
C ILE A 218 19.67 7.23 -6.68
N PHE A 219 20.12 8.41 -7.10
CA PHE A 219 19.44 9.28 -8.06
C PHE A 219 19.36 8.64 -9.44
#